data_AF-A0A5Q0EJZ4-F1
#
_entry.id   AF-A0A5Q0EJZ4-F1
#
_cell.length_a   1.000
_cell.length_b   1.000
_cell.length_c   1.000
_cell.angle_alpha   90.00
_cell.angle_beta   90.00
_cell.angle_gamma   90.00
#
_symmetry.space_group_name_H-M   'P 1'
#
loop_
_entity.id
_entity.type
_entity.pdbx_description
1 polymer ?
#
loop_
_entity_poly.entity_id
_entity_poly.type
_entity_poly.pdbx_seq_one_letter_code
_entity_poly.pdbx_strand_id
1 'polypeptide(L)'
;MKFLGKYLRHLLVSCLLLLPALTGADEQRGASEVRELLQLSGAERQYSQLLQVMTRNIQTSFSTGLAEALKQRPLGERKRSQAKAILDRNFGQFITRFQTLMKQTMPWERLVRDVYIPVYLRHFSQRELQDLVAFYRSPTGRKFARNNGQLVQDATRAIKHEYGKQLQQRAEQLSQQTLRQITQELDQLASGG
;
A
#
# COMPACT_ATOMS: atom_id res chain seq x y z
N MET A 1 -46.20 -45.15 29.44
CA MET A 1 -45.58 -44.18 28.50
C MET A 1 -45.44 -42.74 29.07
N LYS A 2 -45.15 -42.55 30.36
CA LYS A 2 -44.98 -41.19 30.96
C LYS A 2 -43.54 -40.87 31.43
N PHE A 3 -42.61 -41.82 31.33
CA PHE A 3 -41.22 -41.64 31.80
C PHE A 3 -40.21 -41.25 30.71
N LEU A 4 -40.51 -41.48 29.42
CA LEU A 4 -39.59 -41.19 28.31
C LEU A 4 -39.53 -39.68 27.94
N GLY A 5 -40.56 -38.91 28.28
CA GLY A 5 -40.66 -37.49 27.89
C GLY A 5 -39.84 -36.51 28.74
N LYS A 6 -39.42 -36.90 29.95
CA LYS A 6 -38.71 -36.00 30.88
C LYS A 6 -37.23 -35.84 30.51
N TYR A 7 -36.59 -36.93 30.05
CA TYR A 7 -35.18 -36.92 29.63
C TYR A 7 -34.98 -36.31 28.23
N LEU A 8 -35.96 -36.48 27.33
CA LEU A 8 -35.91 -35.89 25.98
C LEU A 8 -35.93 -34.35 26.01
N ARG A 9 -36.61 -33.76 27.02
CA ARG A 9 -36.69 -32.30 27.21
C ARG A 9 -35.40 -31.71 27.78
N HIS A 10 -34.60 -32.49 28.52
CA HIS A 10 -33.29 -32.07 29.03
C HIS A 10 -32.16 -32.29 27.99
N LEU A 11 -32.30 -33.29 27.11
CA LEU A 11 -31.36 -33.53 26.01
C LEU A 11 -31.39 -32.43 24.94
N LEU A 12 -32.57 -31.86 24.66
CA LEU A 12 -32.72 -30.75 23.71
C LEU A 12 -32.13 -29.42 24.21
N VAL A 13 -32.14 -29.17 25.53
CA VAL A 13 -31.60 -27.93 26.12
C VAL A 13 -30.06 -27.98 26.20
N SER A 14 -29.47 -29.16 26.35
CA SER A 14 -28.01 -29.34 26.37
C SER A 14 -27.34 -29.16 25.00
N CYS A 15 -28.06 -29.37 23.90
CA CYS A 15 -27.49 -29.24 22.54
C CYS A 15 -27.46 -27.77 22.07
N LEU A 16 -28.27 -26.89 22.67
CA LEU A 16 -28.36 -25.48 22.27
C LEU A 16 -27.24 -24.58 22.85
N LEU A 17 -26.50 -25.05 23.86
CA LEU A 17 -25.38 -24.29 24.46
C LEU A 17 -24.02 -24.54 23.77
N LEU A 18 -23.95 -25.44 22.78
CA LEU A 18 -22.72 -25.76 22.06
C LEU A 18 -22.56 -25.03 20.70
N LEU A 19 -23.61 -24.38 20.20
CA LEU A 19 -23.59 -23.69 18.90
C LEU A 19 -22.74 -22.41 18.83
N PRO A 20 -22.68 -21.52 19.85
CA PRO A 20 -21.85 -20.31 19.75
C PRO A 20 -20.34 -20.57 19.93
N ALA A 21 -19.95 -21.76 20.41
CA ALA A 21 -18.54 -22.12 20.58
C ALA A 21 -17.83 -22.43 19.26
N LEU A 22 -18.57 -22.93 18.26
CA LEU A 22 -18.02 -23.25 16.93
C LEU A 22 -17.65 -21.98 16.15
N THR A 23 -18.52 -20.96 16.18
CA THR A 23 -18.28 -19.69 15.45
C THR A 23 -17.10 -18.91 16.03
N GLY A 24 -16.99 -18.83 17.36
CA GLY A 24 -15.87 -18.15 18.01
C GLY A 24 -14.52 -18.85 17.79
N ALA A 25 -14.50 -20.18 17.76
CA ALA A 25 -13.29 -20.95 17.49
C ALA A 25 -12.81 -20.78 16.04
N ASP A 26 -13.72 -20.78 15.06
CA ASP A 26 -13.36 -20.60 13.66
C ASP A 26 -12.96 -19.16 13.32
N GLU A 27 -13.60 -18.16 13.93
CA GLU A 27 -13.18 -16.76 13.82
C GLU A 27 -11.77 -16.55 14.39
N GLN A 28 -11.47 -17.15 15.54
CA GLN A 28 -10.15 -17.07 16.15
C GLN A 28 -9.07 -17.81 15.36
N ARG A 29 -9.41 -18.96 14.75
CA ARG A 29 -8.52 -19.67 13.82
C ARG A 29 -8.24 -18.85 12.56
N GLY A 30 -9.30 -18.33 11.92
CA GLY A 30 -9.15 -17.50 10.73
C GLY A 30 -8.32 -16.25 11.01
N ALA A 31 -8.51 -15.60 12.17
CA ALA A 31 -7.69 -14.47 12.59
C ALA A 31 -6.19 -14.85 12.73
N SER A 32 -5.90 -16.04 13.24
CA SER A 32 -4.52 -16.56 13.32
C SER A 32 -3.93 -16.84 11.93
N GLU A 33 -4.71 -17.45 11.04
CA GLU A 33 -4.29 -17.76 9.67
C GLU A 33 -4.00 -16.48 8.86
N VAL A 34 -4.83 -15.43 9.01
CA VAL A 34 -4.58 -14.13 8.39
C VAL A 34 -3.29 -13.51 8.90
N ARG A 35 -3.04 -13.52 10.22
CA ARG A 35 -1.78 -13.00 10.80
C ARG A 35 -0.57 -13.69 10.20
N GLU A 36 -0.63 -15.01 10.13
CA GLU A 36 0.44 -15.81 9.56
C GLU A 36 0.61 -15.53 8.06
N LEU A 37 -0.47 -15.44 7.30
CA LEU A 37 -0.43 -15.13 5.87
C LEU A 37 0.25 -13.77 5.61
N LEU A 38 -0.10 -12.74 6.39
CA LEU A 38 0.52 -11.41 6.27
C LEU A 38 2.01 -11.44 6.62
N GLN A 39 2.40 -12.26 7.60
CA GLN A 39 3.80 -12.46 7.97
C GLN A 39 4.58 -13.15 6.84
N LEU A 40 4.06 -14.27 6.33
CA LEU A 40 4.74 -15.08 5.31
C LEU A 40 4.81 -14.40 3.95
N SER A 41 3.78 -13.63 3.59
CA SER A 41 3.75 -12.84 2.35
C SER A 41 4.67 -11.61 2.40
N GLY A 42 5.11 -11.19 3.60
CA GLY A 42 5.96 -10.02 3.80
C GLY A 42 5.19 -8.70 3.77
N ALA A 43 3.88 -8.72 4.03
CA ALA A 43 3.01 -7.53 4.02
C ALA A 43 3.50 -6.42 4.96
N GLU A 44 4.02 -6.77 6.15
CA GLU A 44 4.57 -5.80 7.11
C GLU A 44 5.76 -5.03 6.53
N ARG A 45 6.65 -5.74 5.82
CA ARG A 45 7.81 -5.12 5.16
C ARG A 45 7.35 -4.17 4.06
N GLN A 46 6.36 -4.57 3.27
CA GLN A 46 5.79 -3.73 2.21
C GLN A 46 5.11 -2.48 2.80
N TYR A 47 4.34 -2.63 3.88
CA TYR A 47 3.75 -1.50 4.61
C TYR A 47 4.83 -0.55 5.14
N SER A 48 5.89 -1.08 5.73
CA SER A 48 7.03 -0.28 6.20
C SER A 48 7.71 0.48 5.07
N GLN A 49 7.88 -0.15 3.90
CA GLN A 49 8.42 0.49 2.70
C GLN A 49 7.50 1.60 2.17
N LEU A 50 6.18 1.39 2.19
CA LEU A 50 5.20 2.40 1.79
C LEU A 50 5.31 3.65 2.66
N LEU A 51 5.39 3.50 3.98
CA LEU A 51 5.59 4.62 4.91
C LEU A 51 6.91 5.36 4.67
N GLN A 52 7.97 4.64 4.33
CA GLN A 52 9.27 5.23 3.98
C GLN A 52 9.20 6.04 2.68
N VAL A 53 8.54 5.51 1.64
CA VAL A 53 8.34 6.23 0.38
C VAL A 53 7.52 7.50 0.60
N MET A 54 6.42 7.41 1.36
CA MET A 54 5.62 8.59 1.73
C MET A 54 6.47 9.65 2.45
N THR A 55 7.28 9.24 3.42
CA THR A 55 8.16 10.17 4.16
C THR A 55 9.21 10.81 3.26
N ARG A 56 9.82 10.01 2.38
CA ARG A 56 10.81 10.50 1.41
C ARG A 56 10.19 11.50 0.44
N ASN A 57 8.97 11.24 -0.04
CA ASN A 57 8.26 12.15 -0.93
C ASN A 57 8.00 13.50 -0.25
N ILE A 58 7.51 13.49 1.00
CA ILE A 58 7.34 14.72 1.80
C ILE A 58 8.66 15.47 1.93
N GLN A 59 9.77 14.76 2.20
CA GLN A 59 11.09 15.36 2.32
C GLN A 59 11.58 16.00 1.00
N THR A 60 11.41 15.31 -0.11
CA THR A 60 11.78 15.81 -1.43
C THR A 60 10.93 17.03 -1.80
N SER A 61 9.61 16.97 -1.65
CA SER A 61 8.71 18.09 -1.95
C SER A 61 9.04 19.33 -1.12
N PHE A 62 9.30 19.17 0.18
CA PHE A 62 9.73 20.28 1.02
C PHE A 62 11.06 20.89 0.57
N SER A 63 12.07 20.05 0.33
CA SER A 63 13.40 20.53 -0.08
C SER A 63 13.35 21.30 -1.40
N THR A 64 12.56 20.82 -2.36
CA THR A 64 12.36 21.51 -3.64
C THR A 64 11.61 22.84 -3.46
N GLY A 65 10.51 22.85 -2.71
CA GLY A 65 9.74 24.08 -2.45
C GLY A 65 10.57 25.13 -1.71
N LEU A 66 11.40 24.69 -0.76
CA LEU A 66 12.36 25.56 -0.06
C LEU A 66 13.39 26.16 -1.02
N ALA A 67 14.03 25.33 -1.84
CA ALA A 67 15.02 25.80 -2.79
C ALA A 67 14.45 26.89 -3.70
N GLU A 68 13.20 26.73 -4.13
CA GLU A 68 12.51 27.71 -4.96
C GLU A 68 12.17 29.00 -4.20
N ALA A 69 11.62 28.91 -2.99
CA ALA A 69 11.33 30.07 -2.16
C ALA A 69 12.58 30.92 -1.84
N LEU A 70 13.74 30.27 -1.66
CA LEU A 70 15.01 30.97 -1.43
C LEU A 70 15.55 31.67 -2.67
N LYS A 71 15.29 31.16 -3.88
CA LYS A 71 15.68 31.86 -5.13
C LYS A 71 14.99 33.21 -5.24
N GLN A 72 13.70 33.27 -4.88
CA GLN A 72 12.87 34.47 -5.02
C GLN A 72 13.15 35.56 -3.97
N ARG A 73 13.94 35.26 -2.92
CA ARG A 73 14.29 36.27 -1.90
C ARG A 73 15.65 36.92 -2.20
N PRO A 74 15.77 38.26 -2.05
CA PRO A 74 17.04 38.97 -2.18
C PRO A 74 17.90 38.77 -0.93
N LEU A 75 18.45 37.57 -0.78
CA LEU A 75 19.39 37.22 0.29
C LEU A 75 20.80 37.13 -0.30
N GLY A 76 21.78 37.73 0.37
CA GLY A 76 23.20 37.49 0.08
C GLY A 76 23.59 36.03 0.41
N GLU A 77 24.62 35.49 -0.25
CA GLU A 77 25.00 34.06 -0.18
C GLU A 77 25.16 33.53 1.26
N ARG A 78 25.83 34.29 2.13
CA ARG A 78 26.04 33.91 3.53
C ARG A 78 24.72 33.75 4.30
N LYS A 79 23.72 34.61 4.03
CA LYS A 79 22.38 34.52 4.63
C LYS A 79 21.57 33.37 4.01
N ARG A 80 21.77 33.04 2.73
CA ARG A 80 21.13 31.87 2.08
C ARG A 80 21.59 30.55 2.71
N SER A 81 22.89 30.38 2.94
CA SER A 81 23.42 29.16 3.57
C SER A 81 22.93 29.00 5.02
N GLN A 82 22.87 30.10 5.78
CA GLN A 82 22.30 30.10 7.13
C GLN A 82 20.80 29.77 7.11
N ALA A 83 20.03 30.39 6.22
CA ALA A 83 18.61 30.10 6.06
C ALA A 83 18.37 28.63 5.70
N LYS A 84 19.13 28.09 4.73
CA LYS A 84 19.06 26.67 4.37
C LYS A 84 19.33 25.77 5.56
N ALA A 85 20.39 26.01 6.33
CA ALA A 85 20.73 25.20 7.50
C ALA A 85 19.64 25.24 8.60
N ILE A 86 19.04 26.42 8.84
CA ILE A 86 17.92 26.56 9.79
C ILE A 86 16.73 25.74 9.31
N LEU A 87 16.38 25.82 8.02
CA LEU A 87 15.22 25.12 7.50
C LEU A 87 15.45 23.61 7.41
N ASP A 88 16.63 23.16 6.99
CA ASP A 88 17.02 21.74 6.99
C ASP A 88 16.89 21.15 8.41
N ARG A 89 17.39 21.86 9.44
CA ARG A 89 17.29 21.41 10.84
C ARG A 89 15.84 21.32 11.32
N ASN A 90 15.05 22.37 11.12
CA ASN A 90 13.66 22.42 11.57
C ASN A 90 12.81 21.35 10.86
N PHE A 91 13.02 21.18 9.56
CA PHE A 91 12.31 20.18 8.80
C PHE A 91 12.76 18.76 9.12
N GLY A 92 14.06 18.54 9.39
CA GLY A 92 14.54 17.26 9.91
C GLY A 92 13.84 16.87 11.22
N GLN A 93 13.65 17.82 12.14
CA GLN A 93 12.87 17.59 13.36
C GLN A 93 11.39 17.28 13.06
N PHE A 94 10.77 18.01 12.13
CA PHE A 94 9.41 17.74 11.68
C PHE A 94 9.28 16.31 11.15
N ILE A 95 10.16 15.86 10.25
CA ILE A 95 10.13 14.50 9.69
C ILE A 95 10.28 13.44 10.79
N THR A 96 11.21 13.61 11.73
CA THR A 96 11.37 12.67 12.85
C THR A 96 10.11 12.56 13.70
N ARG A 97 9.49 13.70 14.03
CA ARG A 97 8.22 13.74 14.78
C ARG A 97 7.08 13.14 13.96
N PHE A 98 7.01 13.43 12.67
CA PHE A 98 6.01 12.90 11.76
C PHE A 98 6.10 11.38 11.64
N GLN A 99 7.30 10.83 11.45
CA GLN A 99 7.53 9.38 11.44
C GLN A 99 7.10 8.73 12.76
N THR A 100 7.38 9.38 13.89
CA THR A 100 6.98 8.91 15.22
C THR A 100 5.46 8.88 15.34
N LEU A 101 4.80 9.97 14.96
CA LEU A 101 3.35 10.08 14.95
C LEU A 101 2.71 9.00 14.06
N MET A 102 3.24 8.76 12.86
CA MET A 102 2.74 7.72 11.95
C MET A 102 2.81 6.33 12.58
N LYS A 103 3.95 5.98 13.19
CA LYS A 103 4.13 4.69 13.89
C LYS A 103 3.16 4.53 15.07
N GLN A 104 2.89 5.61 15.80
CA GLN A 104 1.96 5.60 16.94
C GLN A 104 0.49 5.57 16.52
N THR A 105 0.15 6.24 15.43
CA THR A 105 -1.22 6.37 14.93
C THR A 105 -1.67 5.10 14.23
N MET A 106 -0.79 4.52 13.40
CA MET A 106 -1.06 3.32 12.61
C MET A 106 -0.02 2.23 12.89
N PRO A 107 0.05 1.72 14.14
CA PRO A 107 0.93 0.61 14.45
C PRO A 107 0.46 -0.64 13.72
N TRP A 108 1.41 -1.41 13.18
CA TRP A 108 1.13 -2.58 12.35
C TRP A 108 0.13 -3.55 13.00
N GLU A 109 0.34 -3.89 14.27
CA GLU A 109 -0.56 -4.80 15.00
C GLU A 109 -2.01 -4.31 15.09
N ARG A 110 -2.22 -2.99 15.21
CA ARG A 110 -3.56 -2.41 15.22
C ARG A 110 -4.20 -2.51 13.85
N LEU A 111 -3.44 -2.24 12.78
CA LEU A 111 -3.93 -2.41 11.42
C LEU A 111 -4.28 -3.87 11.13
N VAL A 112 -3.44 -4.82 11.55
CA VAL A 112 -3.71 -6.25 11.39
C VAL A 112 -5.02 -6.64 12.05
N ARG A 113 -5.22 -6.23 13.30
CA ARG A 113 -6.41 -6.54 14.09
C ARG A 113 -7.67 -5.86 13.55
N ASP A 114 -7.61 -4.54 13.33
CA ASP A 114 -8.81 -3.73 13.12
C ASP A 114 -9.17 -3.59 11.63
N VAL A 115 -8.23 -3.86 10.71
CA VAL A 115 -8.43 -3.69 9.27
C VAL A 115 -8.22 -5.00 8.51
N TYR A 116 -7.03 -5.62 8.60
CA TYR A 116 -6.73 -6.75 7.73
C TYR A 116 -7.54 -8.01 8.09
N ILE A 117 -7.63 -8.38 9.36
CA ILE A 117 -8.39 -9.57 9.77
C ILE A 117 -9.85 -9.49 9.30
N PRO A 118 -10.62 -8.42 9.60
CA PRO A 118 -12.00 -8.32 9.13
C PRO A 118 -12.15 -8.35 7.61
N VAL A 119 -11.20 -7.77 6.87
CA VAL A 119 -11.22 -7.78 5.40
C VAL A 119 -11.01 -9.18 4.87
N TYR A 120 -9.98 -9.90 5.35
CA TYR A 120 -9.71 -11.26 4.87
C TYR A 120 -10.83 -12.23 5.24
N LEU A 121 -11.34 -12.19 6.47
CA LEU A 121 -12.44 -13.07 6.91
C LEU A 121 -13.76 -12.83 6.14
N ARG A 122 -13.93 -11.67 5.51
CA ARG A 122 -15.07 -11.38 4.64
C ARG A 122 -14.93 -11.99 3.24
N HIS A 123 -13.70 -12.17 2.78
CA HIS A 123 -13.42 -12.54 1.39
C HIS A 123 -12.90 -13.96 1.20
N PHE A 124 -12.42 -14.59 2.27
CA PHE A 124 -11.87 -15.94 2.23
C PHE A 124 -12.54 -16.81 3.29
N SER A 125 -12.89 -18.02 2.89
CA SER A 125 -13.23 -19.09 3.82
C SER A 125 -11.99 -19.54 4.60
N GLN A 126 -12.22 -20.17 5.76
CA GLN A 126 -11.16 -20.76 6.57
C GLN A 126 -10.28 -21.74 5.76
N ARG A 127 -10.89 -22.55 4.89
CA ARG A 127 -10.14 -23.49 4.05
C ARG A 127 -9.23 -22.79 3.06
N GLU A 128 -9.70 -21.72 2.42
CA GLU A 128 -8.89 -20.94 1.48
C GLU A 128 -7.73 -20.22 2.19
N LEU A 129 -7.95 -19.72 3.41
CA LEU A 129 -6.88 -19.16 4.23
C LEU A 129 -5.82 -20.21 4.58
N GLN A 130 -6.23 -21.43 4.91
CA GLN A 130 -5.30 -22.55 5.13
C GLN A 130 -4.49 -22.89 3.89
N ASP A 131 -5.14 -22.95 2.72
CA ASP A 131 -4.49 -23.22 1.44
C ASP A 131 -3.46 -22.13 1.11
N LEU A 132 -3.79 -20.86 1.34
CA LEU A 132 -2.87 -19.73 1.17
C LEU A 132 -1.67 -19.82 2.13
N VAL A 133 -1.91 -20.09 3.41
CA VAL A 133 -0.84 -20.29 4.40
C VAL A 133 0.06 -21.47 3.99
N ALA A 134 -0.51 -22.59 3.57
CA ALA A 134 0.23 -23.76 3.10
C ALA A 134 1.12 -23.43 1.89
N PHE A 135 0.59 -22.69 0.92
CA PHE A 135 1.37 -22.20 -0.21
C PHE A 135 2.54 -21.34 0.24
N TYR A 136 2.31 -20.30 1.05
CA TYR A 136 3.37 -19.40 1.48
C TYR A 136 4.38 -20.04 2.45
N ARG A 137 4.01 -21.15 3.12
CA ARG A 137 4.94 -22.01 3.88
C ARG A 137 5.77 -22.93 2.99
N SER A 138 5.40 -23.17 1.74
CA SER A 138 6.21 -24.01 0.85
C SER A 138 7.54 -23.32 0.48
N PRO A 139 8.60 -24.06 0.10
CA PRO A 139 9.83 -23.47 -0.41
C PRO A 139 9.59 -22.52 -1.60
N THR A 140 8.68 -22.90 -2.50
CA THR A 140 8.31 -22.11 -3.67
C THR A 140 7.55 -20.85 -3.28
N GLY A 141 6.53 -20.95 -2.41
CA GLY A 141 5.77 -19.78 -1.95
C GLY A 141 6.62 -18.77 -1.18
N ARG A 142 7.55 -19.25 -0.34
CA ARG A 142 8.55 -18.38 0.31
C ARG A 142 9.48 -17.69 -0.70
N LYS A 143 9.92 -18.42 -1.74
CA LYS A 143 10.74 -17.83 -2.81
C LYS A 143 9.94 -16.77 -3.58
N PHE A 144 8.68 -17.07 -3.89
CA PHE A 144 7.77 -16.14 -4.54
C PHE A 144 7.56 -14.88 -3.71
N ALA A 145 7.23 -14.99 -2.42
CA ALA A 145 7.03 -13.84 -1.53
C ALA A 145 8.26 -12.92 -1.46
N ARG A 146 9.48 -13.50 -1.39
CA ARG A 146 10.73 -12.72 -1.39
C ARG A 146 11.01 -12.04 -2.72
N ASN A 147 10.69 -12.70 -3.83
CA ASN A 147 11.09 -12.27 -5.16
C ASN A 147 10.04 -11.43 -5.88
N ASN A 148 8.78 -11.43 -5.43
CA ASN A 148 7.66 -10.78 -6.13
C ASN A 148 7.95 -9.31 -6.46
N GLY A 149 8.47 -8.55 -5.50
CA GLY A 149 8.85 -7.15 -5.72
C GLY A 149 9.99 -6.99 -6.75
N GLN A 150 10.98 -7.88 -6.72
CA GLN A 150 12.10 -7.86 -7.68
C GLN A 150 11.64 -8.22 -9.09
N LEU A 151 10.75 -9.21 -9.23
CA LEU A 151 10.17 -9.61 -10.52
C LEU A 151 9.47 -8.45 -11.20
N VAL A 152 8.64 -7.70 -10.46
CA VAL A 152 7.95 -6.51 -11.00
C VAL A 152 8.95 -5.42 -11.41
N GLN A 153 10.01 -5.21 -10.62
CA GLN A 153 11.06 -4.24 -10.95
C GLN A 153 11.85 -4.64 -12.20
N ASP A 154 12.21 -5.91 -12.33
CA ASP A 154 12.94 -6.45 -13.47
C ASP A 154 12.07 -6.39 -14.73
N ALA A 155 10.80 -6.78 -14.64
CA ALA A 155 9.84 -6.66 -15.73
C ALA A 155 9.69 -5.20 -16.19
N THR A 156 9.55 -4.26 -15.26
CA THR A 156 9.45 -2.83 -15.58
C THR A 156 10.72 -2.32 -16.29
N ARG A 157 11.89 -2.78 -15.86
CA ARG A 157 13.17 -2.43 -16.49
C ARG A 157 13.27 -3.01 -17.90
N ALA A 158 12.87 -4.26 -18.08
CA ALA A 158 12.85 -4.92 -19.38
C ALA A 158 11.89 -4.21 -20.35
N ILE A 159 10.68 -3.86 -19.90
CA ILE A 159 9.72 -3.09 -20.71
C ILE A 159 10.32 -1.75 -21.15
N LYS A 160 10.97 -1.01 -20.24
CA LYS A 160 11.62 0.26 -20.58
C LYS A 160 12.77 0.07 -21.57
N HIS A 161 13.56 -0.98 -21.42
CA HIS A 161 14.67 -1.28 -22.33
C HIS A 161 14.15 -1.65 -23.73
N GLU A 162 13.17 -2.55 -23.80
CA GLU A 162 12.64 -3.10 -25.04
C GLU A 162 11.83 -2.07 -25.83
N TYR A 163 10.94 -1.35 -25.15
CA TYR A 163 9.94 -0.50 -25.79
C TYR A 163 10.20 1.00 -25.62
N GLY A 164 11.15 1.41 -24.76
CA GLY A 164 11.33 2.82 -24.40
C GLY A 164 11.61 3.73 -25.59
N LYS A 165 12.55 3.34 -26.47
CA LYS A 165 12.88 4.12 -27.67
C LYS A 165 11.71 4.20 -28.64
N GLN A 166 11.03 3.09 -28.88
CA GLN A 166 9.88 3.06 -29.79
C GLN A 166 8.72 3.91 -29.26
N LEU A 167 8.44 3.82 -27.97
CA LEU A 167 7.42 4.64 -27.31
C LEU A 167 7.76 6.13 -27.41
N GLN A 168 9.02 6.50 -27.17
CA GLN A 168 9.47 7.89 -27.31
C GLN A 168 9.26 8.41 -28.74
N GLN A 169 9.73 7.67 -29.75
CA GLN A 169 9.58 8.09 -31.15
C GLN A 169 8.12 8.22 -31.57
N ARG A 170 7.26 7.28 -31.18
CA ARG A 170 5.82 7.37 -31.47
C ARG A 170 5.15 8.54 -30.75
N ALA A 171 5.55 8.83 -29.52
CA ALA A 171 5.05 9.99 -28.78
C ALA A 171 5.46 11.31 -29.45
N GLU A 172 6.70 11.42 -29.94
CA GLU A 172 7.19 12.58 -30.69
C GLU A 172 6.39 12.77 -32.00
N GLN A 173 6.17 11.70 -32.75
CA GLN A 173 5.35 11.73 -33.97
C GLN A 173 3.92 12.19 -33.69
N LEU A 174 3.29 11.63 -32.64
CA LEU A 174 1.95 12.01 -32.23
C LEU A 174 1.88 13.49 -31.84
N SER A 175 2.85 13.97 -31.06
CA SER A 175 2.94 15.39 -30.68
C SER A 175 3.01 16.32 -31.90
N GLN A 176 3.85 15.99 -32.89
CA GLN A 176 3.94 16.76 -34.13
C GLN A 176 2.65 16.74 -34.95
N GLN A 177 1.94 15.61 -34.97
CA GLN A 177 0.63 15.53 -35.63
C GLN A 177 -0.40 16.41 -34.94
N THR A 178 -0.49 16.34 -33.60
CA THR A 178 -1.40 17.18 -32.82
C THR A 178 -1.12 18.66 -33.01
N LEU A 179 0.16 19.08 -32.99
CA LEU A 179 0.52 20.49 -33.22
C LEU A 179 0.07 20.99 -34.60
N ARG A 180 0.27 20.19 -35.65
CA ARG A 180 -0.19 20.55 -37.00
C ARG A 180 -1.70 20.70 -37.08
N GLN A 181 -2.45 19.81 -36.43
CA GLN A 181 -3.92 19.90 -36.39
C GLN A 181 -4.36 21.18 -35.68
N ILE A 182 -3.78 21.51 -34.52
CA ILE A 182 -4.08 22.75 -33.79
C ILE A 182 -3.82 23.97 -34.67
N THR A 183 -2.66 24.05 -35.34
CA THR A 183 -2.35 25.19 -36.23
C THR A 183 -3.36 25.30 -37.36
N GLN A 184 -3.73 24.18 -38.00
CA GLN A 184 -4.73 24.19 -39.08
C GLN A 184 -6.09 24.68 -38.62
N GLU A 185 -6.55 24.25 -37.44
CA GLU A 185 -7.82 24.72 -36.87
C GLU A 185 -7.78 26.23 -36.54
N LEU A 186 -6.66 26.72 -36.00
CA LEU A 186 -6.47 28.15 -35.73
C LEU A 186 -6.45 28.99 -37.02
N ASP A 187 -5.78 28.51 -38.07
CA ASP A 187 -5.74 29.19 -39.37
C ASP A 187 -7.12 29.25 -40.02
N GLN A 188 -7.93 28.18 -39.91
CA GLN A 188 -9.31 28.16 -40.39
C GLN A 188 -10.20 29.16 -39.65
N LEU A 189 -10.06 29.27 -38.33
CA LEU A 189 -10.77 30.27 -37.53
C LEU A 189 -10.39 31.71 -37.93
N ALA A 190 -9.11 31.96 -38.19
CA ALA A 190 -8.62 33.28 -38.60
C ALA A 190 -9.05 33.67 -40.02
N SER A 191 -9.29 32.69 -40.90
CA SER A 191 -9.68 32.90 -42.29
C SER A 191 -11.20 33.00 -42.50
N GLY A 192 -11.99 32.67 -41.48
CA GLY A 192 -13.46 32.57 -41.53
C GLY A 192 -14.22 33.79 -40.98
N GLY A 193 -13.56 34.92 -40.73
CA GLY A 193 -14.15 36.20 -40.31
C GLY A 193 -13.68 37.35 -41.18
#